data_AF-A0A7L2GRU1-F1
#
_entry.id   AF-A0A7L2GRU1-F1
#
_cell.length_a   1.000
_cell.length_b   1.000
_cell.length_c   1.000
_cell.angle_alpha   90.00
_cell.angle_beta   90.00
_cell.angle_gamma   90.00
#
_symmetry.space_group_name_H-M   'P 1'
#
loop_
_entity.id
_entity.type
_entity.pdbx_description
1 polymer ?
#
loop_
_entity_poly.entity_id
_entity_poly.type
_entity_poly.pdbx_seq_one_letter_code
_entity_poly.pdbx_strand_id
1 'polypeptide(L)'
;MKLGKVEFCHFLQILALFLCLSGMNQAEFSRSRSKPYFQSGRTRTKRSWVWNQFFVLEEYMGTDPLYVGKLHSDVDKGDGSIKYILSGEGASSIFIIDENTGDIHATKRLDREEQAYYTLRAQALDRLTNKPVEPESEFIIKIQDINDNEPKFLDGPYTAGVPEMSPVGTSVVQVTATDADDPTYGNSARVVYSILQGQPYFSVEPKTGVIKTALPNMDREAKDQYLLVIQAKDMVGQNGGLSGTTSVTVTLTDVNDNPPRFPRRSYQYNVPESLPVASVVARIKAADADVGPNAEMEYKIVDGDGLGVFKISVDKDTQEGIITIQKELDFEAKTSYTLRIEAANMHVDPRFLSLGPFSDMTTLKIIVEDVDEPPVFTSRLYSMVVSEAAKVGTIIGTVAAHDPDASNSPVR
;
A
#
# COMPACT_ATOMS: atom_id res chain seq x y z
N MET A 1 -50.53 24.87 -40.30
CA MET A 1 -51.23 23.72 -39.67
C MET A 1 -51.30 23.99 -38.18
N LYS A 2 -52.52 24.13 -37.67
CA LYS A 2 -52.89 24.25 -36.25
C LYS A 2 -53.12 22.85 -35.67
N LEU A 3 -53.21 22.82 -34.33
CA LEU A 3 -53.69 21.77 -33.41
C LEU A 3 -52.56 20.95 -32.74
N GLY A 4 -52.46 20.87 -31.42
CA GLY A 4 -53.35 21.40 -30.37
C GLY A 4 -52.79 21.20 -28.97
N LYS A 5 -53.12 22.16 -28.09
CA LYS A 5 -53.06 22.06 -26.62
C LYS A 5 -54.00 20.97 -26.12
N VAL A 6 -53.62 20.23 -25.07
CA VAL A 6 -54.55 19.80 -24.02
C VAL A 6 -53.81 19.86 -22.67
N GLU A 7 -54.50 20.42 -21.70
CA GLU A 7 -54.11 20.63 -20.30
C GLU A 7 -54.95 19.67 -19.42
N PHE A 8 -54.49 19.43 -18.19
CA PHE A 8 -55.21 18.91 -17.00
C PHE A 8 -55.34 17.39 -16.68
N CYS A 9 -54.87 17.11 -15.45
CA CYS A 9 -55.36 16.15 -14.44
C CYS A 9 -55.10 14.63 -14.60
N HIS A 10 -54.19 14.07 -13.79
CA HIS A 10 -54.57 13.32 -12.57
C HIS A 10 -53.35 12.81 -11.78
N PHE A 11 -53.45 13.04 -10.47
CA PHE A 11 -52.57 12.62 -9.38
C PHE A 11 -52.97 11.20 -8.93
N LEU A 12 -52.00 10.47 -8.34
CA LEU A 12 -52.13 9.17 -7.64
C LEU A 12 -52.55 7.94 -8.46
N GLN A 13 -51.56 7.08 -8.76
CA GLN A 13 -51.63 5.64 -8.46
C GLN A 13 -50.24 5.00 -8.65
N ILE A 14 -50.02 3.88 -7.96
CA ILE A 14 -48.85 2.97 -7.98
C ILE A 14 -47.89 3.18 -6.79
N LEU A 15 -48.26 2.59 -5.66
CA LEU A 15 -47.31 1.88 -4.79
C LEU A 15 -47.98 0.59 -4.30
N ALA A 16 -47.68 -0.52 -4.98
CA ALA A 16 -48.00 -1.86 -4.53
C ALA A 16 -46.91 -2.80 -5.05
N LEU A 17 -45.95 -3.12 -4.20
CA LEU A 17 -45.16 -4.36 -4.23
C LEU A 17 -44.18 -4.30 -3.06
N PHE A 18 -44.47 -5.05 -2.01
CA PHE A 18 -43.58 -5.97 -1.30
C PHE A 18 -44.15 -6.25 0.10
N LEU A 19 -44.67 -7.47 0.25
CA LEU A 19 -44.44 -8.41 1.37
C LEU A 19 -45.66 -9.29 1.57
N CYS A 20 -45.58 -10.47 0.95
CA CYS A 20 -46.27 -11.67 1.40
C CYS A 20 -45.16 -12.66 1.77
N LEU A 21 -45.15 -13.17 3.01
CA LEU A 21 -44.80 -14.56 3.39
C LEU A 21 -44.59 -14.69 4.90
N SER A 22 -45.65 -15.13 5.58
CA SER A 22 -45.70 -16.03 6.76
C SER A 22 -47.14 -15.91 7.28
N GLY A 23 -48.09 -16.78 6.97
CA GLY A 23 -48.00 -18.23 6.87
C GLY A 23 -48.17 -18.83 8.26
N MET A 24 -49.41 -18.94 8.77
CA MET A 24 -49.86 -20.02 9.66
C MET A 24 -51.39 -19.95 9.96
N ASN A 25 -52.08 -20.92 9.36
CA ASN A 25 -53.28 -21.66 9.77
C ASN A 25 -54.52 -20.94 10.32
N GLN A 26 -55.56 -20.94 9.47
CA GLN A 26 -56.96 -21.02 9.87
C GLN A 26 -57.26 -22.41 10.44
N ALA A 27 -57.93 -22.45 11.59
CA ALA A 27 -58.75 -23.57 12.00
C ALA A 27 -60.17 -23.04 12.28
N GLU A 28 -61.12 -23.51 11.49
CA GLU A 28 -62.56 -23.39 11.77
C GLU A 28 -62.89 -24.20 13.03
N PHE A 29 -63.73 -23.66 13.92
CA PHE A 29 -64.73 -24.51 14.59
C PHE A 29 -65.99 -23.73 15.00
N SER A 30 -67.10 -24.38 14.70
CA SER A 30 -68.53 -24.11 14.84
C SER A 30 -69.06 -23.11 15.89
N ARG A 31 -70.13 -22.41 15.45
CA ARG A 31 -71.14 -21.70 16.26
C ARG A 31 -71.71 -22.55 17.41
N SER A 32 -71.91 -21.93 18.58
CA SER A 32 -73.18 -22.06 19.30
C SER A 32 -73.48 -20.76 20.05
N ARG A 33 -74.69 -20.23 19.83
CA ARG A 33 -75.25 -19.09 20.57
C ARG A 33 -75.91 -19.63 21.83
N SER A 34 -75.49 -19.12 22.99
CA SER A 34 -76.40 -18.90 24.12
C SER A 34 -75.90 -17.70 24.92
N LYS A 35 -76.72 -16.65 25.01
CA LYS A 35 -76.55 -15.57 25.97
C LYS A 35 -77.11 -16.04 27.31
N PRO A 36 -76.43 -15.74 28.42
CA PRO A 36 -77.12 -15.28 29.60
C PRO A 36 -76.69 -13.84 29.93
N TYR A 37 -77.69 -13.06 30.31
CA TYR A 37 -77.57 -11.72 30.84
C TYR A 37 -76.83 -11.80 32.19
N PHE A 38 -75.61 -11.23 32.26
CA PHE A 38 -74.93 -10.97 33.52
C PHE A 38 -74.37 -9.55 33.46
N GLN A 39 -74.99 -8.64 34.19
CA GLN A 39 -74.40 -7.35 34.53
C GLN A 39 -73.23 -7.60 35.47
N SER A 40 -72.03 -7.68 34.90
CA SER A 40 -70.77 -7.59 35.61
C SER A 40 -70.13 -6.30 35.14
N GLY A 41 -69.96 -5.35 36.05
CA GLY A 41 -69.12 -4.17 35.85
C GLY A 41 -67.71 -4.63 35.53
N ARG A 42 -67.41 -4.76 34.24
CA ARG A 42 -66.04 -4.96 33.77
C ARG A 42 -65.36 -3.61 33.84
N THR A 43 -64.65 -3.35 34.94
CA THR A 43 -63.62 -2.31 34.95
C THR A 43 -62.61 -2.70 33.88
N ARG A 44 -62.57 -1.93 32.80
CA ARG A 44 -61.61 -2.12 31.71
C ARG A 44 -60.25 -1.75 32.29
N THR A 45 -59.46 -2.74 32.70
CA THR A 45 -58.04 -2.50 32.98
C THR A 45 -57.37 -2.15 31.65
N LYS A 46 -56.99 -0.87 31.50
CA LYS A 46 -56.25 -0.33 30.36
C LYS A 46 -55.03 -1.23 30.14
N ARG A 47 -54.89 -1.78 28.93
CA ARG A 47 -53.67 -2.52 28.58
C ARG A 47 -52.54 -1.50 28.55
N SER A 48 -51.49 -1.76 29.31
CA SER A 48 -50.25 -0.97 29.26
C SER A 48 -49.65 -1.14 27.86
N TRP A 49 -49.88 -0.18 26.98
CA TRP A 49 -49.10 -0.09 25.75
C TRP A 49 -47.76 0.53 26.13
N VAL A 50 -46.70 -0.29 26.11
CA VAL A 50 -45.32 0.13 26.36
C VAL A 50 -44.60 0.10 25.03
N TRP A 51 -44.69 1.18 24.26
CA TRP A 51 -43.75 1.49 23.17
C TRP A 51 -43.80 3.00 22.91
N ASN A 52 -43.17 3.78 23.79
CA ASN A 52 -43.15 5.22 23.62
C ASN A 52 -41.79 5.60 23.01
N GLN A 53 -41.66 5.38 21.70
CA GLN A 53 -40.55 5.95 20.94
C GLN A 53 -41.10 6.82 19.82
N PHE A 54 -40.56 8.03 19.72
CA PHE A 54 -40.77 8.90 18.56
C PHE A 54 -39.51 8.89 17.72
N PHE A 55 -39.68 9.13 16.42
CA PHE A 55 -38.60 9.27 15.46
C PHE A 55 -38.67 10.65 14.85
N VAL A 56 -37.53 11.33 14.78
CA VAL A 56 -37.42 12.66 14.20
C VAL A 56 -36.16 12.70 13.36
N LEU A 57 -36.27 13.20 12.13
CA LEU A 57 -35.10 13.37 11.25
C LEU A 57 -34.17 14.44 11.82
N GLU A 58 -32.87 14.22 11.70
CA GLU A 58 -31.91 15.27 11.98
C GLU A 58 -31.94 16.41 10.95
N GLU A 59 -31.22 17.48 11.26
CA GLU A 59 -30.91 18.60 10.37
C GLU A 59 -32.10 19.32 9.68
N TYR A 60 -33.34 19.13 10.16
CA TYR A 60 -34.51 19.81 9.57
C TYR A 60 -34.32 21.33 9.46
N MET A 61 -34.47 21.85 8.22
CA MET A 61 -34.17 23.23 7.87
C MET A 61 -35.39 24.18 7.86
N GLY A 62 -36.50 23.80 8.49
CA GLY A 62 -37.68 24.67 8.58
C GLY A 62 -37.53 25.80 9.61
N THR A 63 -38.27 26.88 9.40
CA THR A 63 -38.36 28.01 10.36
C THR A 63 -39.30 27.72 11.53
N ASP A 64 -40.19 26.73 11.37
CA ASP A 64 -41.17 26.33 12.37
C ASP A 64 -40.62 25.18 13.23
N PRO A 65 -40.99 25.11 14.53
CA PRO A 65 -40.66 23.97 15.37
C PRO A 65 -41.07 22.66 14.71
N LEU A 66 -40.13 21.71 14.62
CA LEU A 66 -40.32 20.44 13.94
C LEU A 66 -41.25 19.55 14.76
N TYR A 67 -42.39 19.17 14.18
CA TYR A 67 -43.31 18.24 14.82
C TYR A 67 -42.68 16.86 15.02
N VAL A 68 -42.65 16.39 16.26
CA VAL A 68 -42.09 15.08 16.65
C VAL A 68 -43.17 14.03 16.81
N GLY A 69 -44.31 14.42 17.38
CA GLY A 69 -45.40 13.49 17.68
C GLY A 69 -46.40 14.09 18.66
N LYS A 70 -47.35 13.28 19.09
CA LYS A 70 -48.40 13.70 20.02
C LYS A 70 -48.55 12.70 21.15
N LEU A 71 -48.63 13.21 22.36
CA LEU A 71 -49.09 12.47 23.51
C LEU A 71 -50.55 12.81 23.79
N HIS A 72 -51.32 11.79 24.16
CA HIS A 72 -52.73 11.96 24.45
C HIS A 72 -53.14 11.03 25.59
N SER A 73 -53.85 11.60 26.56
CA SER A 73 -54.47 10.87 27.66
C SER A 73 -55.88 10.45 27.28
N ASP A 74 -56.27 9.20 27.54
CA ASP A 74 -57.65 8.75 27.29
C ASP A 74 -58.69 9.48 28.17
N VAL A 75 -58.22 10.17 29.22
CA VAL A 75 -59.05 10.97 30.14
C VAL A 75 -59.32 12.37 29.57
N ASP A 76 -58.49 12.83 28.65
CA ASP A 76 -58.62 14.12 28.00
C ASP A 76 -59.73 14.10 26.95
N LYS A 77 -60.80 14.86 27.20
CA LYS A 77 -61.97 14.96 26.32
C LYS A 77 -61.83 16.08 25.28
N GLY A 78 -60.69 16.76 25.23
CA GLY A 78 -60.47 17.93 24.37
C GLY A 78 -61.25 19.17 24.84
N ASP A 79 -61.68 19.20 26.11
CA ASP A 79 -62.39 20.32 26.73
C ASP A 79 -61.45 21.31 27.45
N GLY A 80 -60.13 21.09 27.34
CA GLY A 80 -59.10 21.91 27.99
C GLY A 80 -58.95 21.67 29.49
N SER A 81 -59.58 20.62 30.04
CA SER A 81 -59.45 20.25 31.45
C SER A 81 -58.10 19.61 31.79
N ILE A 82 -57.41 19.05 30.80
CA ILE A 82 -56.11 18.40 30.95
C ILE A 82 -55.00 19.30 30.43
N LYS A 83 -53.89 19.33 31.18
CA LYS A 83 -52.65 20.01 30.81
C LYS A 83 -51.52 18.98 30.69
N TYR A 84 -50.82 18.99 29.55
CA TYR A 84 -49.63 18.16 29.34
C TYR A 84 -48.35 18.92 29.71
N ILE A 85 -47.43 18.22 30.39
CA ILE A 85 -46.10 18.74 30.70
C ILE A 85 -45.02 17.73 30.30
N LEU A 86 -43.84 18.25 29.97
CA LEU A 86 -42.67 17.50 29.53
C LEU A 86 -41.50 17.77 30.47
N SER A 87 -40.77 16.73 30.85
CA SER A 87 -39.56 16.76 31.68
C SER A 87 -38.51 15.79 31.12
N GLY A 88 -37.27 15.85 31.61
CA GLY A 88 -36.16 15.01 31.14
C GLY A 88 -35.16 15.73 30.25
N GLU A 89 -34.42 14.98 29.44
CA GLU A 89 -33.31 15.49 28.61
C GLU A 89 -33.81 16.41 27.50
N GLY A 90 -33.31 17.65 27.45
CA GLY A 90 -33.70 18.61 26.42
C GLY A 90 -35.13 19.16 26.56
N ALA A 91 -35.88 18.78 27.61
CA ALA A 91 -37.21 19.35 27.85
C ALA A 91 -37.13 20.87 28.08
N SER A 92 -38.05 21.62 27.47
CA SER A 92 -38.10 23.10 27.46
C SER A 92 -36.95 23.81 26.74
N SER A 93 -35.85 23.13 26.41
CA SER A 93 -34.68 23.73 25.74
C SER A 93 -34.51 23.28 24.28
N ILE A 94 -34.85 22.03 23.99
CA ILE A 94 -34.80 21.39 22.66
C ILE A 94 -36.20 20.92 22.27
N PHE A 95 -36.93 20.30 23.21
CA PHE A 95 -38.27 19.78 22.99
C PHE A 95 -39.28 20.54 23.82
N ILE A 96 -40.37 20.96 23.20
CA ILE A 96 -41.53 21.57 23.85
C ILE A 96 -42.75 20.70 23.60
N ILE A 97 -43.70 20.74 24.54
CA ILE A 97 -45.03 20.15 24.37
C ILE A 97 -46.06 21.26 24.45
N ASP A 98 -47.02 21.27 23.51
CA ASP A 98 -48.20 22.11 23.64
C ASP A 98 -49.03 21.60 24.82
N GLU A 99 -49.22 22.46 25.80
CA GLU A 99 -49.86 22.08 27.05
C GLU A 99 -51.34 21.68 26.89
N ASN A 100 -52.00 22.11 25.82
CA ASN A 100 -53.41 21.86 25.55
C ASN A 100 -53.61 20.70 24.57
N THR A 101 -52.77 20.59 23.55
CA THR A 101 -52.93 19.55 22.52
C THR A 101 -52.11 18.30 22.81
N GLY A 102 -51.01 18.41 23.55
CA GLY A 102 -50.05 17.32 23.74
C GLY A 102 -49.10 17.12 22.55
N ASP A 103 -49.09 18.04 21.59
CA ASP A 103 -48.18 17.98 20.44
C ASP A 103 -46.75 18.38 20.84
N ILE A 104 -45.80 17.51 20.55
CA ILE A 104 -44.38 17.69 20.85
C ILE A 104 -43.68 18.24 19.62
N HIS A 105 -42.87 19.27 19.82
CA HIS A 105 -42.06 19.89 18.78
C HIS A 105 -40.61 20.03 19.22
N ALA A 106 -39.68 19.87 18.28
CA ALA A 106 -38.28 20.25 18.45
C ALA A 106 -38.09 21.71 18.02
N THR A 107 -37.50 22.54 18.87
CA THR A 107 -37.30 23.97 18.63
C THR A 107 -35.88 24.31 18.17
N LYS A 108 -34.99 23.32 18.16
CA LYS A 108 -33.61 23.42 17.69
C LYS A 108 -33.34 22.39 16.61
N ARG A 109 -32.31 22.66 15.80
CA ARG A 109 -31.73 21.68 14.90
C ARG A 109 -31.18 20.52 15.74
N LEU A 110 -31.42 19.31 15.27
CA LEU A 110 -30.95 18.06 15.89
C LEU A 110 -29.82 17.53 15.01
N ASP A 111 -28.82 16.96 15.65
CA ASP A 111 -27.63 16.34 15.05
C ASP A 111 -27.47 14.99 15.77
N ARG A 112 -27.53 13.90 14.99
CA ARG A 112 -27.49 12.53 15.53
C ARG A 112 -26.08 12.17 15.98
N GLU A 113 -25.05 12.65 15.29
CA GLU A 113 -23.64 12.46 15.63
C GLU A 113 -23.29 13.16 16.95
N GLU A 114 -23.96 14.27 17.28
CA GLU A 114 -23.90 14.90 18.60
C GLU A 114 -24.69 14.09 19.65
N GLN A 115 -25.97 13.80 19.40
CA GLN A 115 -26.81 13.02 20.31
C GLN A 115 -27.94 12.25 19.61
N ALA A 116 -27.76 10.93 19.50
CA ALA A 116 -28.67 10.03 18.77
C ALA A 116 -30.03 9.75 19.45
N TYR A 117 -30.15 9.97 20.76
CA TYR A 117 -31.43 9.79 21.46
C TYR A 117 -31.56 10.68 22.71
N TYR A 118 -32.81 10.99 23.03
CA TYR A 118 -33.20 11.76 24.21
C TYR A 118 -34.22 10.97 25.03
N THR A 119 -33.97 10.85 26.33
CA THR A 119 -34.91 10.22 27.26
C THR A 119 -35.75 11.30 27.94
N LEU A 120 -37.05 11.29 27.63
CA LEU A 120 -38.02 12.27 28.11
C LEU A 120 -39.12 11.60 28.92
N ARG A 121 -39.81 12.42 29.70
CA ARG A 121 -40.95 12.01 30.51
C ARG A 121 -42.09 12.99 30.32
N ALA A 122 -43.30 12.47 30.27
CA ALA A 122 -44.50 13.27 30.17
C ALA A 122 -45.49 12.95 31.27
N GLN A 123 -46.24 13.96 31.68
CA GLN A 123 -47.30 13.83 32.67
C GLN A 123 -48.53 14.64 32.23
N ALA A 124 -49.70 14.01 32.34
CA ALA A 124 -50.98 14.67 32.18
C ALA A 124 -51.50 15.09 33.56
N LEU A 125 -51.82 16.37 33.70
CA LEU A 125 -52.28 17.00 34.93
C LEU A 125 -53.71 17.53 34.73
N ASP A 126 -54.54 17.43 35.76
CA ASP A 126 -55.80 18.16 35.81
C ASP A 126 -55.51 19.66 36.01
N ARG A 127 -56.05 20.51 35.13
CA ARG A 127 -55.69 21.94 35.06
C ARG A 127 -56.17 22.75 36.27
N LEU A 128 -57.21 22.30 36.96
CA LEU A 128 -57.75 22.98 38.15
C LEU A 128 -56.98 22.60 39.41
N THR A 129 -56.62 21.32 39.55
CA THR A 129 -56.01 20.78 40.76
C THR A 129 -54.50 20.63 40.67
N ASN A 130 -53.92 20.73 39.47
CA ASN A 130 -52.53 20.41 39.14
C ASN A 130 -52.09 19.02 39.64
N LYS A 131 -53.04 18.08 39.77
CA LYS A 131 -52.75 16.71 40.18
C LYS A 131 -52.60 15.81 38.95
N PRO A 132 -51.67 14.84 38.98
CA PRO A 132 -51.55 13.84 37.92
C PRO A 132 -52.85 13.07 37.73
N VAL A 133 -53.35 13.05 36.49
CA VAL A 133 -54.49 12.20 36.09
C VAL A 133 -54.02 10.85 35.55
N GLU A 134 -52.77 10.77 35.11
CA GLU A 134 -52.08 9.56 34.69
C GLU A 134 -50.66 9.52 35.30
N PRO A 135 -50.07 8.32 35.48
CA PRO A 135 -48.68 8.21 35.92
C PRO A 135 -47.73 8.86 34.91
N GLU A 136 -46.61 9.38 35.42
CA GLU A 136 -45.54 9.87 34.55
C GLU A 136 -45.06 8.74 33.64
N SER A 137 -44.94 9.04 32.35
CA SER A 137 -44.59 8.07 31.31
C SER A 137 -43.28 8.46 30.66
N GLU A 138 -42.29 7.56 30.73
CA GLU A 138 -41.01 7.71 30.06
C GLU A 138 -41.11 7.27 28.60
N PHE A 139 -40.39 7.98 27.73
CA PHE A 139 -40.34 7.73 26.30
C PHE A 139 -39.02 8.22 25.71
N ILE A 140 -38.66 7.70 24.54
CA ILE A 140 -37.40 8.02 23.87
C ILE A 140 -37.72 8.74 22.56
N ILE A 141 -37.07 9.87 22.31
CA ILE A 141 -37.00 10.44 20.96
C ILE A 141 -35.71 9.93 20.33
N LYS A 142 -35.82 9.17 19.25
CA LYS A 142 -34.69 8.69 18.45
C LYS A 142 -34.51 9.63 17.26
N ILE A 143 -33.29 10.11 17.09
CA ILE A 143 -32.92 10.91 15.93
C ILE A 143 -32.63 9.95 14.77
N GLN A 144 -33.28 10.19 13.63
CA GLN A 144 -33.07 9.42 12.41
C GLN A 144 -31.94 10.04 11.61
N ASP A 145 -31.03 9.16 11.23
CA ASP A 145 -29.84 9.44 10.45
C ASP A 145 -30.16 9.97 9.04
N ILE A 146 -29.39 10.97 8.62
CA ILE A 146 -29.26 11.50 7.28
C ILE A 146 -27.80 11.33 6.88
N ASN A 147 -27.55 10.95 5.62
CA ASN A 147 -26.19 10.77 5.12
C ASN A 147 -25.51 12.12 4.84
N ASP A 148 -25.05 12.80 5.87
CA ASP A 148 -24.44 14.14 5.82
C ASP A 148 -22.95 14.16 6.18
N ASN A 149 -22.39 13.04 6.65
CA ASN A 149 -20.95 12.88 6.83
C ASN A 149 -20.33 12.11 5.68
N GLU A 150 -19.23 12.63 5.14
CA GLU A 150 -18.44 11.89 4.15
C GLU A 150 -17.42 10.96 4.82
N PRO A 151 -17.06 9.82 4.19
CA PRO A 151 -16.02 8.94 4.68
C PRO A 151 -14.67 9.66 4.80
N LYS A 152 -14.00 9.50 5.94
CA LYS A 152 -12.68 10.10 6.21
C LYS A 152 -11.63 9.03 6.44
N PHE A 153 -10.52 9.11 5.71
CA PHE A 153 -9.38 8.21 5.90
C PHE A 153 -8.62 8.54 7.19
N LEU A 154 -8.22 7.52 7.94
CA LEU A 154 -7.59 7.68 9.26
C LEU A 154 -6.11 8.10 9.17
N ASP A 155 -5.33 7.42 8.33
CA ASP A 155 -3.86 7.55 8.29
C ASP A 155 -3.32 8.08 6.95
N GLY A 156 -4.15 8.79 6.18
CA GLY A 156 -3.74 9.33 4.88
C GLY A 156 -2.79 10.55 4.99
N PRO A 157 -1.86 10.76 4.04
CA PRO A 157 -1.54 9.92 2.88
C PRO A 157 -0.70 8.68 3.26
N TYR A 158 -0.88 7.59 2.50
CA TYR A 158 -0.22 6.31 2.79
C TYR A 158 1.02 6.10 1.93
N THR A 159 2.01 5.36 2.47
CA THR A 159 3.17 4.88 1.73
C THR A 159 3.37 3.40 1.98
N ALA A 160 3.81 2.65 0.96
CA ALA A 160 4.01 1.22 1.05
C ALA A 160 5.13 0.73 0.12
N GLY A 161 5.79 -0.36 0.51
CA GLY A 161 6.77 -1.06 -0.31
C GLY A 161 6.23 -2.42 -0.76
N VAL A 162 6.50 -2.82 -2.00
CA VAL A 162 6.22 -4.19 -2.48
C VAL A 162 7.37 -4.65 -3.38
N PRO A 163 7.84 -5.91 -3.27
CA PRO A 163 8.84 -6.42 -4.20
C PRO A 163 8.35 -6.33 -5.63
N GLU A 164 9.24 -5.94 -6.54
CA GLU A 164 8.96 -6.10 -7.96
C GLU A 164 8.76 -7.57 -8.33
N MET A 165 8.13 -7.79 -9.48
CA MET A 165 7.72 -9.12 -9.94
C MET A 165 6.87 -9.90 -8.92
N SER A 166 6.28 -9.23 -7.91
CA SER A 166 5.42 -9.87 -6.93
C SER A 166 4.25 -10.60 -7.62
N PRO A 167 3.90 -11.82 -7.18
CA PRO A 167 2.75 -12.53 -7.73
C PRO A 167 1.48 -11.71 -7.62
N VAL A 168 0.56 -11.89 -8.57
CA VAL A 168 -0.77 -11.27 -8.52
C VAL A 168 -1.49 -11.70 -7.22
N GLY A 169 -2.10 -10.74 -6.53
CA GLY A 169 -2.79 -10.94 -5.26
C GLY A 169 -1.93 -10.70 -4.02
N THR A 170 -0.65 -10.33 -4.19
CA THR A 170 0.23 -9.94 -3.07
C THR A 170 -0.30 -8.69 -2.38
N SER A 171 -0.45 -8.75 -1.06
CA SER A 171 -0.92 -7.63 -0.24
C SER A 171 0.16 -6.55 -0.15
N VAL A 172 -0.21 -5.30 -0.40
CA VAL A 172 0.68 -4.13 -0.38
C VAL A 172 0.47 -3.31 0.89
N VAL A 173 -0.75 -2.80 1.09
CA VAL A 173 -1.13 -1.98 2.25
C VAL A 173 -2.63 -2.02 2.44
N GLN A 174 -3.11 -1.80 3.66
CA GLN A 174 -4.52 -1.63 3.95
C GLN A 174 -4.81 -0.17 4.26
N VAL A 175 -5.76 0.43 3.55
CA VAL A 175 -6.29 1.75 3.88
C VAL A 175 -7.57 1.62 4.68
N THR A 176 -7.80 2.55 5.60
CA THR A 176 -9.00 2.57 6.44
C THR A 176 -9.65 3.94 6.39
N ALA A 177 -10.95 3.96 6.11
CA ALA A 177 -11.81 5.11 6.23
C ALA A 177 -12.96 4.81 7.18
N THR A 178 -13.40 5.84 7.90
CA THR A 178 -14.54 5.80 8.81
C THR A 178 -15.54 6.85 8.40
N ASP A 179 -16.81 6.51 8.59
CA ASP A 179 -17.94 7.39 8.37
C ASP A 179 -18.68 7.56 9.71
N ALA A 180 -19.14 8.77 9.99
CA ALA A 180 -19.74 9.11 11.28
C ALA A 180 -21.22 8.72 11.36
N ASP A 181 -21.89 8.53 10.22
CA ASP A 181 -23.31 8.24 10.11
C ASP A 181 -23.66 6.84 10.70
N ASP A 182 -24.95 6.52 10.79
CA ASP A 182 -25.42 5.22 11.29
C ASP A 182 -25.22 4.10 10.24
N PRO A 183 -24.44 3.05 10.51
CA PRO A 183 -24.25 1.95 9.56
C PRO A 183 -25.45 1.00 9.44
N THR A 184 -26.48 1.17 10.28
CA THR A 184 -27.69 0.34 10.33
C THR A 184 -28.85 0.94 9.55
N TYR A 185 -28.95 2.27 9.50
CA TYR A 185 -30.00 2.98 8.78
C TYR A 185 -29.52 3.31 7.37
N GLY A 186 -30.25 2.89 6.33
CA GLY A 186 -29.93 3.23 4.93
C GLY A 186 -28.61 2.69 4.37
N ASN A 187 -27.75 2.08 5.21
CA ASN A 187 -26.32 1.84 4.95
C ASN A 187 -25.49 3.11 4.81
N SER A 188 -25.89 4.24 5.43
CA SER A 188 -25.21 5.54 5.30
C SER A 188 -23.71 5.40 5.55
N ALA A 189 -23.29 4.97 6.74
CA ALA A 189 -21.86 4.80 7.05
C ALA A 189 -21.15 3.56 6.46
N ARG A 190 -21.78 2.79 5.54
CA ARG A 190 -21.13 1.60 4.95
C ARG A 190 -20.27 1.96 3.76
N VAL A 191 -18.97 2.05 4.02
CA VAL A 191 -17.95 2.41 3.04
C VAL A 191 -17.56 1.25 2.12
N VAL A 192 -17.38 1.56 0.84
CA VAL A 192 -16.76 0.71 -0.17
C VAL A 192 -15.55 1.43 -0.77
N TYR A 193 -14.44 0.71 -0.91
CA TYR A 193 -13.20 1.23 -1.47
C TYR A 193 -13.09 0.98 -2.98
N SER A 194 -12.52 1.94 -3.70
CA SER A 194 -12.22 1.83 -5.13
C SER A 194 -10.95 2.61 -5.48
N ILE A 195 -10.28 2.24 -6.58
CA ILE A 195 -9.18 3.04 -7.14
C ILE A 195 -9.79 4.04 -8.11
N LEU A 196 -9.73 5.33 -7.78
CA LEU A 196 -10.23 6.40 -8.62
C LEU A 196 -9.22 6.76 -9.72
N GLN A 197 -7.93 6.77 -9.38
CA GLN A 197 -6.84 7.04 -10.30
C GLN A 197 -5.65 6.15 -9.97
N GLY A 198 -5.03 5.55 -10.98
CA GLY A 198 -3.88 4.68 -10.80
C GLY A 198 -3.57 3.88 -12.05
N GLN A 199 -2.48 3.12 -11.99
CA GLN A 199 -2.12 2.15 -13.01
C GLN A 199 -2.82 0.81 -12.74
N PRO A 200 -3.06 -0.03 -13.78
CA PRO A 200 -3.80 -1.28 -13.63
C PRO A 200 -3.02 -2.38 -12.87
N TYR A 201 -1.80 -2.09 -12.42
CA TYR A 201 -0.97 -3.01 -11.63
C TYR A 201 -1.49 -3.26 -10.22
N PHE A 202 -2.45 -2.46 -9.74
CA PHE A 202 -3.01 -2.60 -8.40
C PHE A 202 -4.53 -2.71 -8.43
N SER A 203 -5.06 -3.40 -7.42
CA SER A 203 -6.48 -3.51 -7.12
C SER A 203 -6.69 -3.20 -5.64
N VAL A 204 -7.88 -2.75 -5.27
CA VAL A 204 -8.28 -2.58 -3.87
C VAL A 204 -9.46 -3.49 -3.57
N GLU A 205 -9.40 -4.18 -2.45
CA GLU A 205 -10.48 -5.02 -1.99
C GLU A 205 -11.62 -4.14 -1.44
N PRO A 206 -12.83 -4.16 -2.05
CA PRO A 206 -13.82 -3.11 -1.82
C PRO A 206 -14.36 -3.03 -0.39
N LYS A 207 -14.27 -4.10 0.40
CA LYS A 207 -14.79 -4.16 1.78
C LYS A 207 -13.73 -3.92 2.85
N THR A 208 -12.48 -4.27 2.57
CA THR A 208 -11.41 -4.28 3.58
C THR A 208 -10.43 -3.13 3.39
N GLY A 209 -10.40 -2.52 2.19
CA GLY A 209 -9.41 -1.49 1.84
C GLY A 209 -8.02 -2.05 1.59
N VAL A 210 -7.85 -3.37 1.51
CA VAL A 210 -6.55 -3.99 1.22
C VAL A 210 -6.20 -3.82 -0.25
N ILE A 211 -5.12 -3.10 -0.53
CA ILE A 211 -4.53 -2.93 -1.85
C ILE A 211 -3.65 -4.14 -2.15
N LYS A 212 -3.83 -4.74 -3.32
CA LYS A 212 -3.11 -5.93 -3.79
C LYS A 212 -2.57 -5.71 -5.20
N THR A 213 -1.49 -6.40 -5.55
CA THR A 213 -1.02 -6.49 -6.94
C THR A 213 -2.08 -7.15 -7.82
N ALA A 214 -2.32 -6.60 -9.01
CA ALA A 214 -3.38 -7.03 -9.93
C ALA A 214 -2.85 -7.54 -11.27
N LEU A 215 -1.67 -7.07 -11.69
CA LEU A 215 -0.99 -7.53 -12.89
C LEU A 215 0.45 -7.96 -12.57
N PRO A 216 1.00 -8.93 -13.32
CA PRO A 216 2.39 -9.33 -13.19
C PRO A 216 3.33 -8.31 -13.83
N ASN A 217 4.65 -8.56 -13.73
CA ASN A 217 5.71 -7.85 -14.45
C ASN A 217 5.82 -6.36 -14.11
N MET A 218 5.52 -6.02 -12.86
CA MET A 218 6.02 -4.78 -12.30
C MET A 218 7.54 -4.90 -12.16
N ASP A 219 8.25 -3.94 -12.72
CA ASP A 219 9.72 -3.91 -12.88
C ASP A 219 10.19 -2.53 -12.38
N ARG A 220 11.11 -2.55 -11.41
CA ARG A 220 11.64 -1.38 -10.71
C ARG A 220 12.60 -0.60 -11.60
N GLU A 221 13.40 -1.28 -12.42
CA GLU A 221 14.34 -0.70 -13.39
C GLU A 221 13.58 0.12 -14.44
N ALA A 222 12.36 -0.31 -14.81
CA ALA A 222 11.46 0.44 -15.68
C ALA A 222 10.73 1.58 -14.95
N LYS A 223 10.17 1.29 -13.77
CA LYS A 223 9.45 2.27 -12.94
C LYS A 223 9.33 1.83 -11.49
N ASP A 224 9.96 2.58 -10.60
CA ASP A 224 10.07 2.29 -9.18
C ASP A 224 8.90 2.78 -8.31
N GLN A 225 8.13 3.78 -8.74
CA GLN A 225 7.06 4.39 -7.92
C GLN A 225 5.72 4.53 -8.64
N TYR A 226 4.65 4.21 -7.92
CA TYR A 226 3.27 4.29 -8.37
C TYR A 226 2.42 5.10 -7.39
N LEU A 227 1.74 6.12 -7.89
CA LEU A 227 0.77 6.89 -7.13
C LEU A 227 -0.64 6.39 -7.43
N LEU A 228 -1.38 6.03 -6.39
CA LEU A 228 -2.79 5.65 -6.44
C LEU A 228 -3.62 6.69 -5.70
N VAL A 229 -4.79 7.01 -6.23
CA VAL A 229 -5.84 7.77 -5.53
C VAL A 229 -6.95 6.80 -5.19
N ILE A 230 -7.13 6.54 -3.91
CA ILE A 230 -8.17 5.65 -3.39
C ILE A 230 -9.36 6.48 -2.97
N GLN A 231 -10.55 6.02 -3.36
CA GLN A 231 -11.81 6.57 -2.93
C GLN A 231 -12.45 5.63 -1.91
N ALA A 232 -12.96 6.20 -0.83
CA ALA A 232 -13.88 5.59 0.10
C ALA A 232 -15.25 6.22 -0.17
N LYS A 233 -16.23 5.41 -0.58
CA LYS A 233 -17.58 5.88 -0.88
C LYS A 233 -18.60 5.19 0.03
N ASP A 234 -19.42 5.98 0.69
CA ASP A 234 -20.46 5.54 1.62
C ASP A 234 -21.65 4.89 0.87
N MET A 235 -22.74 4.56 1.57
CA MET A 235 -23.95 3.98 0.97
C MET A 235 -23.69 2.76 0.08
N VAL A 236 -22.65 1.98 0.39
CA VAL A 236 -22.20 0.82 -0.43
C VAL A 236 -21.87 1.22 -1.88
N GLY A 237 -21.42 2.46 -2.10
CA GLY A 237 -21.04 2.99 -3.40
C GLY A 237 -22.20 3.45 -4.30
N GLN A 238 -23.44 3.49 -3.79
CA GLN A 238 -24.63 3.86 -4.56
C GLN A 238 -24.59 5.31 -5.07
N ASN A 239 -25.43 5.61 -6.08
CA ASN A 239 -25.60 6.98 -6.57
C ASN A 239 -26.31 7.81 -5.50
N GLY A 240 -25.68 8.92 -5.07
CA GLY A 240 -26.15 9.74 -3.96
C GLY A 240 -25.24 9.68 -2.73
N GLY A 241 -24.37 8.67 -2.66
CA GLY A 241 -23.39 8.56 -1.58
C GLY A 241 -22.25 9.57 -1.67
N LEU A 242 -21.76 10.03 -0.51
CA LEU A 242 -20.60 10.89 -0.36
C LEU A 242 -19.30 10.09 -0.43
N SER A 243 -18.19 10.79 -0.70
CA SER A 243 -16.91 10.12 -0.88
C SER A 243 -15.72 10.94 -0.39
N GLY A 244 -14.88 10.31 0.41
CA GLY A 244 -13.53 10.79 0.71
C GLY A 244 -12.50 10.19 -0.24
N THR A 245 -11.37 10.87 -0.39
CA THR A 245 -10.23 10.37 -1.17
C THR A 245 -8.92 10.48 -0.40
N THR A 246 -7.97 9.61 -0.70
CA THR A 246 -6.60 9.66 -0.17
C THR A 246 -5.59 9.19 -1.23
N SER A 247 -4.35 9.62 -1.10
CA SER A 247 -3.24 9.14 -1.93
C SER A 247 -2.48 8.01 -1.26
N VAL A 248 -2.02 7.06 -2.08
CA VAL A 248 -1.14 5.96 -1.68
C VAL A 248 0.04 5.92 -2.64
N THR A 249 1.24 6.12 -2.11
CA THR A 249 2.49 5.96 -2.88
C THR A 249 3.05 4.56 -2.64
N VAL A 250 3.11 3.76 -3.70
CA VAL A 250 3.69 2.42 -3.67
C VAL A 250 5.07 2.47 -4.33
N THR A 251 6.10 2.07 -3.59
CA THR A 251 7.47 1.94 -4.08
C THR A 251 7.81 0.48 -4.29
N LEU A 252 8.35 0.14 -5.45
CA LEU A 252 8.89 -1.19 -5.71
C LEU A 252 10.21 -1.38 -4.96
N THR A 253 10.31 -2.49 -4.23
CA THR A 253 11.58 -2.92 -3.64
C THR A 253 12.29 -3.86 -4.59
N ASP A 254 13.59 -3.64 -4.70
CA ASP A 254 14.48 -4.33 -5.62
C ASP A 254 14.52 -5.85 -5.41
N VAL A 255 14.53 -6.59 -6.52
CA VAL A 255 14.74 -8.03 -6.61
C VAL A 255 15.92 -8.25 -7.55
N ASN A 256 16.84 -9.16 -7.20
CA ASN A 256 17.99 -9.44 -8.08
C ASN A 256 17.56 -10.21 -9.34
N ASP A 257 17.04 -9.52 -10.35
CA ASP A 257 16.62 -10.07 -11.64
C ASP A 257 17.53 -9.63 -12.80
N ASN A 258 18.51 -8.75 -12.57
CA ASN A 258 19.48 -8.32 -13.57
C ASN A 258 20.90 -8.81 -13.24
N PRO A 259 21.51 -9.70 -14.04
CA PRO A 259 22.89 -10.08 -13.83
C PRO A 259 23.89 -9.01 -14.33
N PRO A 260 25.11 -8.96 -13.78
CA PRO A 260 26.17 -8.07 -14.22
C PRO A 260 26.47 -8.23 -15.70
N ARG A 261 26.69 -7.12 -16.41
CA ARG A 261 27.03 -7.11 -17.84
C ARG A 261 28.28 -6.29 -18.10
N PHE A 262 29.27 -6.89 -18.75
CA PHE A 262 30.42 -6.13 -19.22
C PHE A 262 30.05 -5.30 -20.45
N PRO A 263 30.36 -3.99 -20.48
CA PRO A 263 30.14 -3.15 -21.66
C PRO A 263 30.91 -3.60 -22.90
N ARG A 264 32.01 -4.35 -22.72
CA ARG A 264 32.85 -4.88 -23.80
C ARG A 264 33.11 -6.37 -23.60
N ARG A 265 33.12 -7.11 -24.71
CA ARG A 265 33.46 -8.54 -24.74
C ARG A 265 34.96 -8.80 -24.59
N SER A 266 35.78 -7.80 -24.90
CA SER A 266 37.21 -7.85 -24.69
C SER A 266 37.80 -6.49 -24.34
N TYR A 267 38.84 -6.52 -23.52
CA TYR A 267 39.65 -5.38 -23.13
C TYR A 267 41.11 -5.65 -23.50
N GLN A 268 41.87 -4.59 -23.79
CA GLN A 268 43.30 -4.69 -24.04
C GLN A 268 44.02 -3.59 -23.27
N TYR A 269 45.09 -3.96 -22.56
CA TYR A 269 45.95 -3.04 -21.82
C TYR A 269 47.40 -3.35 -22.12
N ASN A 270 48.21 -2.30 -22.19
CA ASN A 270 49.65 -2.40 -22.35
C ASN A 270 50.33 -2.11 -21.02
N VAL A 271 51.37 -2.86 -20.70
CA VAL A 271 51.95 -2.92 -19.36
C VAL A 271 53.44 -3.12 -19.49
N PRO A 272 54.29 -2.20 -18.98
CA PRO A 272 55.73 -2.41 -19.03
C PRO A 272 56.11 -3.57 -18.12
N GLU A 273 57.06 -4.39 -18.54
CA GLU A 273 57.51 -5.55 -17.77
C GLU A 273 58.13 -5.15 -16.41
N SER A 274 58.73 -3.96 -16.37
CA SER A 274 59.34 -3.37 -15.19
C SER A 274 58.34 -2.98 -14.07
N LEU A 275 57.03 -3.19 -14.27
CA LEU A 275 56.05 -2.92 -13.22
C LEU A 275 56.28 -3.83 -12.00
N PRO A 276 56.41 -3.25 -10.79
CA PRO A 276 56.54 -4.02 -9.56
C PRO A 276 55.34 -4.94 -9.31
N VAL A 277 55.61 -6.06 -8.63
CA VAL A 277 54.55 -6.90 -8.05
C VAL A 277 53.61 -6.05 -7.18
N ALA A 278 52.33 -6.37 -7.20
CA ALA A 278 51.19 -5.65 -6.62
C ALA A 278 50.78 -4.36 -7.34
N SER A 279 51.45 -3.96 -8.44
CA SER A 279 51.00 -2.83 -9.26
C SER A 279 49.64 -3.12 -9.91
N VAL A 280 48.81 -2.08 -10.05
CA VAL A 280 47.53 -2.15 -10.75
C VAL A 280 47.76 -2.10 -12.26
N VAL A 281 47.21 -3.08 -12.95
CA VAL A 281 47.39 -3.30 -14.39
C VAL A 281 46.19 -2.80 -15.18
N ALA A 282 45.00 -3.11 -14.68
CA ALA A 282 43.75 -2.77 -15.35
C ALA A 282 42.64 -2.62 -14.30
N ARG A 283 41.66 -1.78 -14.65
CA ARG A 283 40.39 -1.65 -13.95
C ARG A 283 39.29 -1.93 -14.95
N ILE A 284 38.46 -2.91 -14.65
CA ILE A 284 37.30 -3.27 -15.47
C ILE A 284 36.04 -3.21 -14.61
N LYS A 285 34.90 -2.90 -15.22
CA LYS A 285 33.64 -2.79 -14.51
C LYS A 285 32.53 -3.42 -15.33
N ALA A 286 31.83 -4.36 -14.72
CA ALA A 286 30.51 -4.79 -15.17
C ALA A 286 29.46 -3.78 -14.66
N ALA A 287 28.38 -3.61 -15.41
CA ALA A 287 27.24 -2.82 -15.00
C ALA A 287 26.10 -3.75 -14.60
N ASP A 288 25.49 -3.45 -13.47
CA ASP A 288 24.30 -4.12 -12.96
C ASP A 288 23.17 -3.09 -12.86
N ALA A 289 21.95 -3.48 -13.22
CA ALA A 289 20.80 -2.57 -13.23
C ALA A 289 20.06 -2.52 -11.88
N ASP A 290 20.29 -3.51 -11.03
CA ASP A 290 19.69 -3.63 -9.70
C ASP A 290 20.29 -2.59 -8.74
N VAL A 291 19.82 -2.55 -7.49
CA VAL A 291 20.34 -1.62 -6.48
C VAL A 291 20.71 -2.28 -5.15
N GLY A 292 21.63 -1.62 -4.44
CA GLY A 292 22.05 -2.06 -3.11
C GLY A 292 22.72 -3.45 -3.16
N PRO A 293 22.40 -4.36 -2.23
CA PRO A 293 23.03 -5.68 -2.15
C PRO A 293 22.85 -6.56 -3.38
N ASN A 294 21.80 -6.34 -4.18
CA ASN A 294 21.53 -7.14 -5.38
C ASN A 294 22.50 -6.78 -6.52
N ALA A 295 22.96 -5.52 -6.57
CA ALA A 295 23.97 -5.05 -7.53
C ALA A 295 25.43 -5.22 -7.05
N GLU A 296 25.66 -5.81 -5.88
CA GLU A 296 27.03 -6.09 -5.40
C GLU A 296 27.65 -7.26 -6.17
N MET A 297 28.84 -7.03 -6.73
CA MET A 297 29.48 -7.95 -7.66
C MET A 297 30.78 -8.51 -7.12
N GLU A 298 31.06 -9.76 -7.46
CA GLU A 298 32.36 -10.38 -7.28
C GLU A 298 33.00 -10.66 -8.65
N TYR A 299 34.31 -10.45 -8.75
CA TYR A 299 35.08 -10.71 -9.96
C TYR A 299 36.05 -11.87 -9.76
N LYS A 300 36.17 -12.76 -10.74
CA LYS A 300 37.10 -13.90 -10.72
C LYS A 300 37.79 -14.08 -12.05
N ILE A 301 39.10 -14.38 -12.01
CA ILE A 301 39.81 -14.89 -13.19
C ILE A 301 39.54 -16.39 -13.24
N VAL A 302 38.74 -16.82 -14.22
CA VAL A 302 38.23 -18.20 -14.30
C VAL A 302 39.01 -19.08 -15.26
N ASP A 303 39.71 -18.47 -16.22
CA ASP A 303 40.50 -19.17 -17.24
C ASP A 303 41.55 -18.22 -17.83
N GLY A 304 42.47 -18.76 -18.62
CA GLY A 304 43.51 -18.01 -19.30
C GLY A 304 44.91 -18.34 -18.82
N ASP A 305 45.89 -17.78 -19.53
CA ASP A 305 47.30 -18.14 -19.40
C ASP A 305 48.11 -17.20 -18.47
N GLY A 306 47.40 -16.30 -17.78
CA GLY A 306 47.93 -15.43 -16.71
C GLY A 306 47.45 -15.81 -15.31
N LEU A 307 46.84 -16.98 -15.13
CA LEU A 307 46.51 -17.52 -13.81
C LEU A 307 47.77 -17.64 -12.95
N GLY A 308 47.74 -17.09 -11.73
CA GLY A 308 48.89 -17.04 -10.80
C GLY A 308 49.92 -15.96 -11.10
N VAL A 309 49.87 -15.33 -12.28
CA VAL A 309 50.65 -14.12 -12.62
C VAL A 309 49.86 -12.87 -12.24
N PHE A 310 48.54 -12.90 -12.42
CA PHE A 310 47.64 -11.81 -12.06
C PHE A 310 46.60 -12.27 -11.03
N LYS A 311 46.14 -11.34 -10.21
CA LYS A 311 44.99 -11.49 -9.33
C LYS A 311 43.99 -10.38 -9.56
N ILE A 312 42.71 -10.65 -9.28
CA ILE A 312 41.64 -9.66 -9.34
C ILE A 312 41.01 -9.48 -7.96
N SER A 313 40.69 -8.24 -7.61
CA SER A 313 39.95 -7.88 -6.39
C SER A 313 38.90 -6.84 -6.71
N VAL A 314 37.79 -6.83 -5.96
CA VAL A 314 36.76 -5.80 -6.11
C VAL A 314 37.09 -4.57 -5.27
N ASP A 315 36.97 -3.39 -5.88
CA ASP A 315 36.95 -2.10 -5.19
C ASP A 315 35.57 -1.91 -4.55
N LYS A 316 35.52 -1.77 -3.22
CA LYS A 316 34.24 -1.72 -2.50
C LYS A 316 33.43 -0.47 -2.80
N ASP A 317 34.10 0.63 -3.12
CA ASP A 317 33.45 1.93 -3.33
C ASP A 317 32.97 2.07 -4.79
N THR A 318 33.78 1.61 -5.75
CA THR A 318 33.47 1.77 -7.17
C THR A 318 32.87 0.54 -7.83
N GLN A 319 32.91 -0.63 -7.16
CA GLN A 319 32.54 -1.95 -7.72
C GLN A 319 33.34 -2.33 -8.98
N GLU A 320 34.54 -1.77 -9.13
CA GLU A 320 35.47 -2.12 -10.20
C GLU A 320 36.27 -3.38 -9.84
N GLY A 321 36.48 -4.26 -10.81
CA GLY A 321 37.49 -5.30 -10.76
C GLY A 321 38.87 -4.70 -11.00
N ILE A 322 39.71 -4.70 -9.97
CA ILE A 322 41.11 -4.25 -10.03
C ILE A 322 42.01 -5.45 -10.27
N ILE A 323 42.69 -5.47 -11.42
CA ILE A 323 43.68 -6.48 -11.77
C ILE A 323 45.05 -6.00 -11.31
N THR A 324 45.76 -6.83 -10.55
CA THR A 324 47.11 -6.54 -10.04
C THR A 324 48.09 -7.66 -10.36
N ILE A 325 49.37 -7.29 -10.44
CA ILE A 325 50.49 -8.21 -10.67
C ILE A 325 50.76 -9.02 -9.40
N GLN A 326 50.90 -10.34 -9.53
CA GLN A 326 51.29 -11.25 -8.46
C GLN A 326 52.71 -11.83 -8.65
N LYS A 327 53.19 -11.85 -9.90
CA LYS A 327 54.54 -12.29 -10.26
C LYS A 327 55.15 -11.31 -11.27
N GLU A 328 56.44 -11.07 -11.16
CA GLU A 328 57.21 -10.24 -12.11
C GLU A 328 56.93 -10.65 -13.55
N LEU A 329 56.81 -9.64 -14.41
CA LEU A 329 56.65 -9.80 -15.86
C LEU A 329 58.03 -9.80 -16.51
N ASP A 330 58.13 -10.50 -17.63
CA ASP A 330 59.36 -10.72 -18.38
C ASP A 330 58.92 -10.84 -19.85
N PHE A 331 59.29 -9.84 -20.66
CA PHE A 331 58.89 -9.71 -22.05
C PHE A 331 59.54 -10.80 -22.90
N GLU A 332 60.82 -11.07 -22.71
CA GLU A 332 61.61 -12.12 -23.37
C GLU A 332 60.99 -13.49 -23.14
N ALA A 333 60.46 -13.74 -21.93
CA ALA A 333 59.76 -14.97 -21.62
C ALA A 333 58.36 -15.01 -22.24
N LYS A 334 57.59 -13.91 -22.14
CA LYS A 334 56.20 -13.87 -22.62
C LYS A 334 55.68 -12.45 -22.88
N THR A 335 55.39 -12.18 -24.15
CA THR A 335 54.96 -10.86 -24.64
C THR A 335 53.47 -10.52 -24.44
N SER A 336 52.62 -11.49 -24.10
CA SER A 336 51.21 -11.19 -23.79
C SER A 336 50.53 -12.27 -22.96
N TYR A 337 49.52 -11.86 -22.21
CA TYR A 337 48.64 -12.72 -21.43
C TYR A 337 47.18 -12.49 -21.81
N THR A 338 46.37 -13.54 -21.72
CA THR A 338 44.93 -13.51 -21.91
C THR A 338 44.26 -14.06 -20.66
N LEU A 339 43.40 -13.26 -20.05
CA LEU A 339 42.61 -13.60 -18.87
C LEU A 339 41.14 -13.66 -19.26
N ARG A 340 40.44 -14.71 -18.85
CA ARG A 340 38.98 -14.76 -18.89
C ARG A 340 38.44 -14.38 -17.51
N ILE A 341 37.68 -13.29 -17.47
CA ILE A 341 37.18 -12.72 -16.22
C ILE A 341 35.67 -12.87 -16.18
N GLU A 342 35.17 -13.39 -15.07
CA GLU A 342 33.76 -13.49 -14.74
C GLU A 342 33.39 -12.42 -13.71
N ALA A 343 32.23 -11.78 -13.90
CA ALA A 343 31.55 -10.97 -12.90
C ALA A 343 30.19 -11.61 -12.58
N ALA A 344 29.88 -11.75 -11.30
CA ALA A 344 28.63 -12.35 -10.81
C ALA A 344 28.14 -11.62 -9.56
N ASN A 345 26.84 -11.58 -9.30
CA ASN A 345 26.32 -11.02 -8.05
C ASN A 345 26.76 -11.88 -6.86
N MET A 346 26.93 -11.25 -5.70
CA MET A 346 27.22 -11.96 -4.45
C MET A 346 26.04 -12.79 -3.93
N HIS A 347 24.82 -12.36 -4.25
CA HIS A 347 23.58 -13.03 -3.87
C HIS A 347 22.78 -13.29 -5.12
N VAL A 348 22.31 -14.52 -5.35
CA VAL A 348 21.47 -14.85 -6.50
C VAL A 348 20.13 -15.34 -5.98
N ASP A 349 19.04 -14.76 -6.47
CA ASP A 349 17.70 -15.25 -6.14
C ASP A 349 17.43 -16.57 -6.86
N PRO A 350 17.06 -17.66 -6.14
CA PRO A 350 16.80 -18.95 -6.73
C PRO A 350 15.74 -18.95 -7.84
N ARG A 351 14.83 -17.97 -7.85
CA ARG A 351 13.77 -17.82 -8.85
C ARG A 351 14.32 -17.60 -10.26
N PHE A 352 15.51 -17.00 -10.39
CA PHE A 352 16.09 -16.67 -11.71
C PHE A 352 17.19 -17.63 -12.17
N LEU A 353 17.56 -18.62 -11.35
CA LEU A 353 18.58 -19.62 -11.72
C LEU A 353 18.19 -20.42 -12.98
N SER A 354 16.90 -20.54 -13.30
CA SER A 354 16.43 -21.20 -14.51
C SER A 354 16.61 -20.37 -15.79
N LEU A 355 16.88 -19.06 -15.69
CA LEU A 355 17.00 -18.15 -16.83
C LEU A 355 18.42 -18.12 -17.43
N GLY A 356 19.38 -18.76 -16.77
CA GLY A 356 20.77 -18.86 -17.23
C GLY A 356 21.78 -18.52 -16.14
N PRO A 357 23.07 -18.43 -16.48
CA PRO A 357 24.08 -17.98 -15.53
C PRO A 357 23.82 -16.53 -15.13
N PHE A 358 23.73 -16.29 -13.81
CA PHE A 358 23.66 -14.95 -13.21
C PHE A 358 25.04 -14.29 -13.14
N SER A 359 25.72 -14.33 -14.28
CA SER A 359 27.07 -13.83 -14.45
C SER A 359 27.31 -13.46 -15.92
N ASP A 360 28.35 -12.68 -16.16
CA ASP A 360 28.85 -12.38 -17.49
C ASP A 360 30.37 -12.51 -17.52
N MET A 361 30.89 -12.77 -18.71
CA MET A 361 32.32 -12.98 -18.90
C MET A 361 32.88 -12.04 -19.96
N THR A 362 34.12 -11.60 -19.74
CA THR A 362 34.89 -10.81 -20.69
C THR A 362 36.32 -11.35 -20.80
N THR A 363 37.00 -11.00 -21.89
CA THR A 363 38.40 -11.39 -22.12
C THR A 363 39.31 -10.18 -21.98
N LEU A 364 40.28 -10.23 -21.08
CA LEU A 364 41.29 -9.19 -20.90
C LEU A 364 42.61 -9.65 -21.50
N LYS A 365 43.08 -8.96 -22.54
CA LYS A 365 44.40 -9.15 -23.12
C LYS A 365 45.37 -8.13 -22.53
N ILE A 366 46.45 -8.62 -21.93
CA ILE A 366 47.54 -7.81 -21.41
C ILE A 366 48.71 -7.96 -22.35
N ILE A 367 49.18 -6.86 -22.94
CA ILE A 367 50.39 -6.81 -23.76
C ILE A 367 51.51 -6.34 -22.86
N VAL A 368 52.57 -7.14 -22.77
CA VAL A 368 53.79 -6.76 -22.06
C VAL A 368 54.60 -5.88 -23.01
N GLU A 369 54.98 -4.70 -22.54
CA GLU A 369 55.87 -3.79 -23.24
C GLU A 369 57.30 -4.02 -22.75
N ASP A 370 58.17 -4.24 -23.72
CA ASP A 370 59.62 -4.39 -23.60
C ASP A 370 60.26 -3.12 -23.00
N VAL A 371 61.10 -3.29 -21.99
CA VAL A 371 61.83 -2.21 -21.32
C VAL A 371 63.32 -2.56 -21.21
N ASP A 372 64.15 -1.83 -21.95
CA ASP A 372 65.62 -1.93 -21.98
C ASP A 372 66.26 -2.31 -20.62
N GLU A 373 66.78 -3.53 -20.56
CA GLU A 373 67.43 -4.10 -19.39
C GLU A 373 68.96 -4.06 -19.51
N PRO A 374 69.71 -3.89 -18.39
CA PRO A 374 71.16 -3.93 -18.45
C PRO A 374 71.68 -5.35 -18.78
N PRO A 375 72.77 -5.49 -19.55
CA PRO A 375 73.37 -6.79 -19.82
C PRO A 375 73.74 -7.58 -18.56
N VAL A 376 73.39 -8.86 -18.53
CA VAL A 376 73.57 -9.76 -17.39
C VAL A 376 74.68 -10.77 -17.67
N PHE A 377 75.64 -10.89 -16.74
CA PHE A 377 76.67 -11.92 -16.82
C PHE A 377 76.07 -13.33 -16.78
N THR A 378 76.57 -14.22 -17.64
CA THR A 378 76.12 -15.63 -17.73
C THR A 378 76.35 -16.45 -16.45
N SER A 379 77.25 -16.01 -15.58
CA SER A 379 77.46 -16.58 -14.24
C SER A 379 77.60 -15.49 -13.19
N ARG A 380 77.06 -15.74 -11.99
CA ARG A 380 77.27 -14.88 -10.82
C ARG A 380 78.69 -14.96 -10.26
N LEU A 381 79.41 -16.05 -10.54
CA LEU A 381 80.79 -16.25 -10.10
C LEU A 381 81.61 -16.90 -11.21
N TYR A 382 82.73 -16.26 -11.56
CA TYR A 382 83.74 -16.85 -12.44
C TYR A 382 84.95 -17.21 -11.60
N SER A 383 85.25 -18.51 -11.50
CA SER A 383 86.47 -18.99 -10.88
C SER A 383 87.48 -19.28 -11.98
N MET A 384 88.63 -18.61 -11.91
CA MET A 384 89.74 -18.78 -12.84
C MET A 384 91.01 -19.01 -12.03
N VAL A 385 91.85 -19.91 -12.50
CA VAL A 385 93.13 -20.23 -11.86
C VAL A 385 94.24 -19.77 -12.79
N VAL A 386 95.16 -18.98 -12.26
CA VAL A 386 96.35 -18.52 -12.97
C VAL A 386 97.58 -18.89 -12.16
N SER A 387 98.64 -19.33 -12.85
CA SER A 387 99.92 -19.61 -12.21
C SER A 387 100.57 -18.29 -11.75
N GLU A 388 101.19 -18.28 -10.58
CA GLU A 388 101.99 -17.14 -10.11
C GLU A 388 103.16 -16.79 -11.04
N ALA A 389 103.58 -17.74 -11.88
CA ALA A 389 104.62 -17.55 -12.89
C ALA A 389 104.08 -17.05 -14.26
N ALA A 390 102.79 -16.68 -14.35
CA ALA A 390 102.19 -16.24 -15.60
C ALA A 390 102.84 -14.97 -16.15
N LYS A 391 103.12 -14.96 -17.45
CA LYS A 391 103.74 -13.82 -18.13
C LYS A 391 102.71 -12.72 -18.37
N VAL A 392 103.18 -11.47 -18.48
CA VAL A 392 102.33 -10.32 -18.85
C VAL A 392 101.65 -10.60 -20.20
N GLY A 393 100.33 -10.38 -20.25
CA GLY A 393 99.49 -10.68 -21.42
C GLY A 393 98.84 -12.07 -21.40
N THR A 394 99.04 -12.88 -20.36
CA THR A 394 98.34 -14.18 -20.22
C THR A 394 96.84 -13.95 -20.05
N ILE A 395 96.03 -14.54 -20.92
CA ILE A 395 94.56 -14.54 -20.80
C ILE A 395 94.19 -15.53 -19.69
N ILE A 396 93.60 -15.03 -18.61
CA ILE A 396 93.24 -15.81 -17.42
C ILE A 396 91.91 -16.58 -17.63
N GLY A 397 91.04 -16.01 -18.47
CA GLY A 397 89.79 -16.62 -18.89
C GLY A 397 88.91 -15.60 -19.60
N THR A 398 87.70 -16.03 -19.96
CA THR A 398 86.70 -15.20 -20.62
C THR A 398 85.45 -15.15 -19.77
N VAL A 399 84.88 -13.96 -19.61
CA VAL A 399 83.54 -13.77 -19.05
C VAL A 399 82.59 -13.42 -20.18
N ALA A 400 81.35 -13.89 -20.08
CA ALA A 400 80.32 -13.59 -21.06
C ALA A 400 79.12 -12.92 -20.38
N ALA A 401 78.57 -11.91 -21.02
CA ALA A 401 77.30 -11.32 -20.67
C ALA A 401 76.33 -11.53 -21.84
N HIS A 402 75.06 -11.65 -21.52
CA HIS A 402 73.97 -11.59 -22.48
C HIS A 402 73.13 -10.38 -22.15
N ASP A 403 72.71 -9.69 -23.19
CA ASP A 403 71.79 -8.57 -23.12
C ASP A 403 70.39 -9.16 -23.43
N PRO A 404 69.43 -9.11 -22.48
CA PRO A 404 68.10 -9.69 -22.66
C PRO A 404 67.37 -9.13 -23.90
N ASP A 405 67.52 -7.83 -24.16
CA ASP A 405 66.85 -7.07 -25.22
C ASP A 405 67.47 -7.26 -26.61
N ALA A 406 68.69 -7.80 -26.68
CA ALA A 406 69.47 -7.91 -27.91
C ALA A 406 68.82 -8.74 -29.03
N SER A 407 67.73 -9.47 -28.75
CA SER A 407 66.97 -10.21 -29.76
C SER A 407 65.87 -9.39 -30.46
N ASN A 408 65.40 -8.27 -29.88
CA ASN A 408 64.23 -7.52 -30.34
C ASN A 408 64.48 -6.08 -30.79
N SER A 409 65.67 -5.51 -30.59
CA SER A 409 66.03 -4.20 -31.14
C SER A 409 67.07 -4.30 -32.27
N PRO A 410 66.81 -3.75 -33.48
CA PRO A 410 67.88 -3.54 -34.44
C PRO A 410 68.80 -2.47 -33.84
N VAL A 411 70.01 -2.88 -33.48
CA VAL A 411 71.12 -2.01 -33.09
C VAL A 411 71.14 -0.77 -33.98
N ARG A 412 70.99 0.42 -33.38
CA ARG A 412 71.14 1.69 -34.10
C ARG A 412 72.32 2.48 -33.58
#